data_AF-A0A3E2UKN9-F1
#
_entry.id   AF-A0A3E2UKN9-F1
#
_cell.length_a   1.000
_cell.length_b   1.000
_cell.length_c   1.000
_cell.angle_alpha   90.00
_cell.angle_beta   90.00
_cell.angle_gamma   90.00
#
_symmetry.space_group_name_H-M   'P 1'
#
loop_
_entity.id
_entity.type
_entity.pdbx_description
1 polymer ?
#
loop_
_entity_poly.entity_id
_entity_poly.type
_entity_poly.pdbx_seq_one_letter_code
_entity_poly.pdbx_strand_id
1 'polypeptide(L)'
;MSIPKIIHYCWFGGGPINPESRKCIESWKKYCPDYKIIEWNEQNFEISQNRYAQQAYEAKKYAFVSDYVRLAVLYEYGGIYLDTDVELVRPLDELLEHKGFIGMEHSAPSPYGRTLLVNTGSGVGAEPGCEMIGKMLAAYRNAAFIQETGEPDLRTCTQRDTPLFTKAGLQQKDEQQELDGFLVLPTDCFSPFDYVTERMHRTPRTFGIHYYQGSWNSNDKANRWRKRFKCTKVGRWCMWLRQCSPRWLREKRRSLHNRCRLQWKKWFGCRGLQFGSSILLDRELRLRLNSGSRVTLGDRVESDGRVFITTGYSSQLNIGSGVYFNDGAVISCLGKIDIGENTLFGPGVKIFDNNHRFSREKGVSRECTAGCITVGRSCWIASDVVLLKGTDIGDNCVIGAGCVIRGKVPAGSLVTRSGEQTTRPIETR
;
A
#
# COMPACT_ATOMS: atom_id res chain seq x y z
N MET A 1 -41.11 12.52 9.06
CA MET A 1 -41.84 11.65 8.12
C MET A 1 -41.38 10.23 8.40
N SER A 2 -42.04 9.18 7.90
CA SER A 2 -41.54 7.80 8.04
C SER A 2 -40.66 7.43 6.86
N ILE A 3 -39.82 6.41 7.01
CA ILE A 3 -39.01 5.87 5.91
C ILE A 3 -39.96 5.30 4.85
N PRO A 4 -39.87 5.72 3.57
CA PRO A 4 -40.67 5.17 2.49
C PRO A 4 -40.45 3.65 2.29
N LYS A 5 -41.51 2.92 1.89
CA LYS A 5 -41.42 1.49 1.51
C LYS A 5 -40.76 1.30 0.14
N ILE A 6 -39.49 1.68 0.04
CA ILE A 6 -38.68 1.59 -1.17
C ILE A 6 -37.37 0.88 -0.80
N ILE A 7 -36.99 -0.15 -1.55
CA ILE A 7 -35.68 -0.81 -1.46
C ILE A 7 -34.88 -0.43 -2.70
N HIS A 8 -33.73 0.18 -2.49
CA HIS A 8 -32.77 0.57 -3.51
C HIS A 8 -31.59 -0.41 -3.51
N TYR A 9 -31.09 -0.72 -4.70
CA TYR A 9 -29.80 -1.39 -4.88
C TYR A 9 -29.11 -0.88 -6.15
N CYS A 10 -27.79 -1.04 -6.23
CA CYS A 10 -27.03 -0.67 -7.42
C CYS A 10 -26.56 -1.88 -8.22
N TRP A 11 -26.61 -1.78 -9.54
CA TRP A 11 -26.03 -2.78 -10.44
C TRP A 11 -25.39 -2.12 -11.68
N PHE A 12 -24.15 -1.65 -11.51
CA PHE A 12 -23.37 -1.01 -12.56
C PHE A 12 -22.42 -2.01 -13.25
N GLY A 13 -22.13 -1.74 -14.53
CA GLY A 13 -21.21 -2.48 -15.38
C GLY A 13 -21.87 -3.49 -16.32
N GLY A 14 -23.21 -3.63 -16.29
CA GLY A 14 -23.98 -4.49 -17.20
C GLY A 14 -23.71 -6.00 -17.10
N GLY A 15 -22.97 -6.46 -16.09
CA GLY A 15 -22.68 -7.88 -15.89
C GLY A 15 -23.92 -8.68 -15.45
N PRO A 16 -23.96 -10.01 -15.60
CA PRO A 16 -25.08 -10.81 -15.09
C PRO A 16 -25.05 -10.87 -13.55
N ILE A 17 -26.22 -10.69 -12.91
CA ILE A 17 -26.35 -10.92 -11.47
C ILE A 17 -26.16 -12.41 -11.18
N ASN A 18 -25.24 -12.74 -10.27
CA ASN A 18 -24.92 -14.11 -9.92
C ASN A 18 -26.09 -14.79 -9.17
N PRO A 19 -26.16 -16.14 -9.13
CA PRO A 19 -27.28 -16.84 -8.50
C PRO A 19 -27.47 -16.54 -7.01
N GLU A 20 -26.39 -16.31 -6.26
CA GLU A 20 -26.48 -16.03 -4.82
C GLU A 20 -27.03 -14.62 -4.55
N SER A 21 -26.61 -13.62 -5.34
CA SER A 21 -27.18 -12.28 -5.28
C SER A 21 -28.65 -12.27 -5.71
N ARG A 22 -29.04 -13.09 -6.70
CA ARG A 22 -30.46 -13.25 -7.05
C ARG A 22 -31.28 -13.81 -5.89
N LYS A 23 -30.78 -14.82 -5.16
CA LYS A 23 -31.46 -15.34 -3.96
C LYS A 23 -31.64 -14.25 -2.90
N CYS A 24 -30.63 -13.40 -2.72
CA CYS A 24 -30.71 -12.24 -1.83
C CYS A 24 -31.83 -11.30 -2.28
N ILE A 25 -31.87 -10.89 -3.55
CA ILE A 25 -32.90 -9.99 -4.08
C ILE A 25 -34.32 -10.60 -3.98
N GLU A 26 -34.47 -11.90 -4.26
CA GLU A 26 -35.77 -12.58 -4.13
C GLU A 26 -36.25 -12.65 -2.67
N SER A 27 -35.33 -12.73 -1.70
CA SER A 27 -35.69 -12.63 -0.29
C SER A 27 -36.33 -11.28 0.05
N TRP A 28 -35.95 -10.20 -0.65
CA TRP A 28 -36.53 -8.87 -0.42
C TRP A 28 -38.00 -8.85 -0.82
N LYS A 29 -38.34 -9.42 -1.98
CA LYS A 29 -39.75 -9.57 -2.41
C LYS A 29 -40.56 -10.44 -1.47
N LYS A 30 -39.93 -11.50 -0.92
CA LYS A 30 -40.59 -12.43 0.01
C LYS A 30 -40.95 -11.74 1.34
N TYR A 31 -40.03 -10.97 1.91
CA TYR A 31 -40.20 -10.37 3.24
C TYR A 31 -40.76 -8.94 3.21
N CYS A 32 -40.72 -8.29 2.06
CA CYS A 32 -41.22 -6.93 1.84
C CYS A 32 -42.07 -6.86 0.54
N PRO A 33 -43.17 -7.62 0.44
CA PRO A 33 -43.93 -7.79 -0.81
C PRO A 33 -44.61 -6.51 -1.30
N ASP A 34 -44.89 -5.56 -0.41
CA ASP A 34 -45.51 -4.27 -0.71
C ASP A 34 -44.50 -3.14 -0.93
N TYR A 35 -43.20 -3.43 -0.88
CA TYR A 35 -42.14 -2.44 -1.09
C TYR A 35 -41.82 -2.31 -2.58
N LYS A 36 -41.60 -1.08 -3.03
CA LYS A 36 -41.08 -0.81 -4.37
C LYS A 36 -39.59 -1.12 -4.40
N ILE A 37 -39.15 -2.04 -5.26
CA ILE A 37 -37.73 -2.34 -5.45
C ILE A 37 -37.21 -1.58 -6.67
N ILE A 38 -36.14 -0.80 -6.51
CA ILE A 38 -35.52 0.01 -7.56
C ILE A 38 -34.06 -0.41 -7.75
N GLU A 39 -33.75 -0.86 -8.96
CA GLU A 39 -32.38 -1.03 -9.43
C GLU A 39 -31.85 0.31 -9.95
N TRP A 40 -30.68 0.74 -9.49
CA TRP A 40 -29.94 1.86 -10.04
C TRP A 40 -28.77 1.38 -10.92
N ASN A 41 -28.73 1.85 -12.16
CA ASN A 41 -27.76 1.49 -13.18
C ASN A 41 -27.50 2.68 -14.14
N GLU A 42 -26.77 2.45 -15.22
CA GLU A 42 -26.40 3.49 -16.20
C GLU A 42 -27.59 4.12 -16.92
N GLN A 43 -28.76 3.45 -16.93
CA GLN A 43 -29.93 3.92 -17.67
C GLN A 43 -30.77 4.92 -16.88
N ASN A 44 -30.64 4.92 -15.54
CA ASN A 44 -31.49 5.72 -14.66
C ASN A 44 -30.73 6.53 -13.61
N PHE A 45 -29.39 6.45 -13.57
CA PHE A 45 -28.57 7.30 -12.71
C PHE A 45 -27.46 7.98 -13.52
N GLU A 46 -27.45 9.32 -13.52
CA GLU A 46 -26.39 10.10 -14.17
C GLU A 46 -25.10 10.05 -13.33
N ILE A 47 -24.18 9.15 -13.66
CA ILE A 47 -22.94 8.93 -12.89
C ILE A 47 -22.01 10.15 -12.98
N SER A 48 -22.04 10.89 -14.10
CA SER A 48 -21.14 12.03 -14.33
C SER A 48 -21.43 13.24 -13.42
N GLN A 49 -22.56 13.25 -12.71
CA GLN A 49 -22.90 14.31 -11.76
C GLN A 49 -21.94 14.38 -10.55
N ASN A 50 -21.15 13.33 -10.29
CA ASN A 50 -20.18 13.30 -9.22
C ASN A 50 -18.82 12.77 -9.69
N ARG A 51 -17.77 13.57 -9.48
CA ARG A 51 -16.39 13.23 -9.88
C ARG A 51 -15.88 11.92 -9.28
N TYR A 52 -16.17 11.64 -8.01
CA TYR A 52 -15.73 10.40 -7.36
C TYR A 52 -16.38 9.18 -8.02
N ALA A 53 -17.71 9.21 -8.19
CA ALA A 53 -18.46 8.13 -8.82
C ALA A 53 -18.03 7.90 -10.28
N GLN A 54 -17.87 8.97 -11.06
CA GLN A 54 -17.40 8.91 -12.44
C GLN A 54 -16.02 8.23 -12.55
N GLN A 55 -15.05 8.69 -11.76
CA GLN A 55 -13.71 8.11 -11.76
C GLN A 55 -13.68 6.65 -11.31
N ALA A 56 -14.51 6.29 -10.31
CA ALA A 56 -14.65 4.90 -9.89
C ALA A 56 -15.26 4.02 -11.00
N TYR A 57 -16.24 4.54 -11.73
CA TYR A 57 -16.88 3.86 -12.85
C TYR A 57 -15.88 3.62 -14.00
N GLU A 58 -15.13 4.64 -14.39
CA GLU A 58 -14.07 4.55 -15.42
C GLU A 58 -12.98 3.54 -15.04
N ALA A 59 -12.64 3.45 -13.75
CA ALA A 59 -11.72 2.45 -13.21
C ALA A 59 -12.33 1.04 -13.07
N LYS A 60 -13.60 0.84 -13.46
CA LYS A 60 -14.38 -0.41 -13.32
C LYS A 60 -14.48 -0.89 -11.86
N LYS A 61 -14.56 0.05 -10.92
CA LYS A 61 -14.65 -0.17 -9.48
C LYS A 61 -16.07 0.09 -8.98
N TYR A 62 -17.01 -0.70 -9.49
CA TYR A 62 -18.45 -0.46 -9.33
C TYR A 62 -18.97 -0.42 -7.88
N ALA A 63 -18.36 -1.10 -6.90
CA ALA A 63 -18.75 -0.94 -5.48
C ALA A 63 -18.60 0.50 -5.00
N PHE A 64 -17.53 1.16 -5.44
CA PHE A 64 -17.24 2.53 -5.05
C PHE A 64 -18.17 3.51 -5.78
N VAL A 65 -18.74 3.13 -6.93
CA VAL A 65 -19.86 3.86 -7.54
C VAL A 65 -21.08 3.76 -6.62
N SER A 66 -21.42 2.54 -6.18
CA SER A 66 -22.54 2.30 -5.27
C SER A 66 -22.41 3.05 -3.94
N ASP A 67 -21.19 3.26 -3.42
CA ASP A 67 -20.93 4.02 -2.19
C ASP A 67 -21.44 5.47 -2.26
N TYR A 68 -21.34 6.11 -3.42
CA TYR A 68 -21.93 7.43 -3.65
C TYR A 68 -23.43 7.33 -3.96
N VAL A 69 -23.79 6.50 -4.93
CA VAL A 69 -25.16 6.43 -5.47
C VAL A 69 -26.17 6.10 -4.38
N ARG A 70 -25.85 5.16 -3.47
CA ARG A 70 -26.73 4.79 -2.36
C ARG A 70 -27.10 5.98 -1.46
N LEU A 71 -26.13 6.86 -1.19
CA LEU A 71 -26.35 8.03 -0.34
C LEU A 71 -27.16 9.10 -1.09
N ALA A 72 -26.87 9.29 -2.37
CA ALA A 72 -27.61 10.23 -3.21
C ALA A 72 -29.10 9.86 -3.30
N VAL A 73 -29.40 8.58 -3.57
CA VAL A 73 -30.78 8.12 -3.73
C VAL A 73 -31.53 8.06 -2.40
N LEU A 74 -30.87 7.68 -1.29
CA LEU A 74 -31.48 7.75 0.04
C LEU A 74 -31.77 9.19 0.45
N TYR A 75 -30.89 10.14 0.12
CA TYR A 75 -31.13 11.54 0.44
C TYR A 75 -32.30 12.13 -0.35
N GLU A 76 -32.40 11.79 -1.64
CA GLU A 76 -33.45 12.32 -2.53
C GLU A 76 -34.81 11.64 -2.33
N TYR A 77 -34.83 10.31 -2.26
CA TYR A 77 -36.06 9.51 -2.27
C TYR A 77 -36.42 8.92 -0.91
N GLY A 78 -35.50 8.95 0.07
CA GLY A 78 -35.62 8.15 1.29
C GLY A 78 -35.54 6.65 0.98
N GLY A 79 -36.04 5.84 1.90
CA GLY A 79 -36.19 4.40 1.72
C GLY A 79 -35.07 3.62 2.39
N ILE A 80 -34.80 2.42 1.87
CA ILE A 80 -33.83 1.47 2.40
C ILE A 80 -32.87 1.09 1.27
N TYR A 81 -31.58 0.98 1.57
CA TYR A 81 -30.59 0.49 0.64
C TYR A 81 -29.98 -0.81 1.15
N LEU A 82 -29.83 -1.79 0.24
CA LEU A 82 -29.20 -3.08 0.50
C LEU A 82 -28.20 -3.41 -0.62
N ASP A 83 -27.00 -3.86 -0.26
CA ASP A 83 -26.11 -4.46 -1.25
C ASP A 83 -26.68 -5.80 -1.75
N THR A 84 -26.37 -6.16 -2.99
CA THR A 84 -26.96 -7.35 -3.65
C THR A 84 -26.59 -8.69 -3.00
N ASP A 85 -25.67 -8.71 -2.04
CA ASP A 85 -25.29 -9.86 -1.23
C ASP A 85 -25.83 -9.79 0.21
N VAL A 86 -26.90 -9.01 0.42
CA VAL A 86 -27.67 -8.98 1.66
C VAL A 86 -28.97 -9.77 1.49
N GLU A 87 -29.12 -10.87 2.24
CA GLU A 87 -30.37 -11.65 2.30
C GLU A 87 -31.26 -11.14 3.43
N LEU A 88 -32.51 -10.76 3.14
CA LEU A 88 -33.51 -10.47 4.18
C LEU A 88 -34.16 -11.75 4.68
N VAL A 89 -34.41 -11.80 5.98
CA VAL A 89 -34.91 -13.01 6.66
C VAL A 89 -36.13 -12.74 7.54
N ARG A 90 -36.54 -11.47 7.64
CA ARG A 90 -37.80 -10.98 8.21
C ARG A 90 -38.15 -9.62 7.59
N PRO A 91 -39.41 -9.15 7.73
CA PRO A 91 -39.82 -7.82 7.27
C PRO A 91 -39.07 -6.68 7.98
N LEU A 92 -39.00 -5.52 7.31
CA LEU A 92 -38.29 -4.31 7.78
C LEU A 92 -39.23 -3.25 8.39
N ASP A 93 -40.54 -3.54 8.47
CA ASP A 93 -41.58 -2.56 8.80
C ASP A 93 -41.36 -1.86 10.15
N GLU A 94 -40.83 -2.57 11.15
CA GLU A 94 -40.51 -1.98 12.46
C GLU A 94 -39.39 -0.94 12.43
N LEU A 95 -38.57 -0.92 11.38
CA LEU A 95 -37.52 0.07 11.22
C LEU A 95 -38.02 1.38 10.58
N LEU A 96 -39.21 1.37 9.97
CA LEU A 96 -39.75 2.51 9.23
C LEU A 96 -40.20 3.67 10.13
N GLU A 97 -40.38 3.40 11.43
CA GLU A 97 -40.81 4.38 12.43
C GLU A 97 -39.70 5.38 12.80
N HIS A 98 -38.45 5.06 12.47
CA HIS A 98 -37.29 5.90 12.77
C HIS A 98 -37.00 6.90 11.64
N LYS A 99 -36.28 8.01 11.93
CA LYS A 99 -35.83 8.93 10.87
C LYS A 99 -34.78 8.30 9.95
N GLY A 100 -34.05 7.32 10.47
CA GLY A 100 -33.12 6.50 9.72
C GLY A 100 -32.52 5.42 10.61
N PHE A 101 -31.93 4.41 9.98
CA PHE A 101 -31.21 3.34 10.66
C PHE A 101 -29.97 2.91 9.87
N ILE A 102 -28.99 2.29 10.55
CA ILE A 102 -27.82 1.67 9.93
C ILE A 102 -27.32 0.47 10.74
N GLY A 103 -26.92 -0.60 10.06
CA GLY A 103 -26.30 -1.76 10.69
C GLY A 103 -24.81 -1.55 10.98
N MET A 104 -24.34 -2.10 12.11
CA MET A 104 -22.90 -2.22 12.40
C MET A 104 -22.30 -3.50 11.83
N GLU A 105 -20.97 -3.51 11.72
CA GLU A 105 -20.14 -4.68 11.43
C GLU A 105 -18.81 -4.64 12.19
N HIS A 106 -18.12 -5.77 12.24
CA HIS A 106 -16.77 -5.82 12.80
C HIS A 106 -15.68 -5.53 11.77
N SER A 107 -14.78 -4.60 12.11
CA SER A 107 -13.61 -4.24 11.32
C SER A 107 -12.68 -5.42 11.02
N ALA A 108 -11.73 -5.23 10.10
CA ALA A 108 -10.58 -6.13 9.98
C ALA A 108 -9.78 -6.20 11.30
N PRO A 109 -9.11 -7.32 11.60
CA PRO A 109 -8.35 -7.47 12.85
C PRO A 109 -7.15 -6.53 12.93
N SER A 110 -7.01 -5.85 14.08
CA SER A 110 -5.88 -4.99 14.42
C SER A 110 -5.14 -5.51 15.68
N PRO A 111 -3.95 -4.97 16.01
CA PRO A 111 -3.27 -5.28 17.27
C PRO A 111 -4.13 -5.02 18.52
N TYR A 112 -5.03 -4.03 18.44
CA TYR A 112 -5.88 -3.59 19.56
C TYR A 112 -7.22 -4.33 19.63
N GLY A 113 -7.47 -5.27 18.72
CA GLY A 113 -8.76 -5.93 18.56
C GLY A 113 -9.49 -5.50 17.29
N ARG A 114 -10.80 -5.73 17.26
CA ARG A 114 -11.68 -5.32 16.17
C ARG A 114 -12.58 -4.21 16.69
N THR A 115 -12.78 -3.19 15.89
CA THR A 115 -13.70 -2.09 16.19
C THR A 115 -15.04 -2.36 15.51
N LEU A 116 -16.08 -1.70 16.00
CA LEU A 116 -17.39 -1.66 15.36
C LEU A 116 -17.42 -0.49 14.37
N LEU A 117 -17.88 -0.76 13.17
CA LEU A 117 -18.04 0.19 12.08
C LEU A 117 -19.50 0.19 11.64
N VAL A 118 -20.05 1.35 11.29
CA VAL A 118 -21.35 1.39 10.61
C VAL A 118 -21.17 1.03 9.13
N ASN A 119 -22.16 0.37 8.53
CA ASN A 119 -22.08 -0.08 7.14
C ASN A 119 -23.35 0.26 6.35
N THR A 120 -23.20 1.15 5.38
CA THR A 120 -24.27 1.57 4.45
C THR A 120 -24.60 0.52 3.37
N GLY A 121 -23.92 -0.62 3.38
CA GLY A 121 -24.15 -1.74 2.46
C GLY A 121 -24.88 -2.93 3.05
N SER A 122 -24.73 -3.17 4.35
CA SER A 122 -25.43 -4.27 5.01
C SER A 122 -26.92 -3.96 5.22
N GLY A 123 -27.25 -2.73 5.57
CA GLY A 123 -28.62 -2.27 5.76
C GLY A 123 -28.65 -0.86 6.32
N VAL A 124 -29.08 0.08 5.50
CA VAL A 124 -29.27 1.49 5.87
C VAL A 124 -30.60 1.98 5.33
N GLY A 125 -31.32 2.79 6.11
CA GLY A 125 -32.54 3.42 5.65
C GLY A 125 -32.70 4.82 6.24
N ALA A 126 -33.46 5.67 5.57
CA ALA A 126 -33.68 7.05 5.99
C ALA A 126 -34.95 7.67 5.38
N GLU A 127 -35.47 8.70 6.04
CA GLU A 127 -36.42 9.62 5.42
C GLU A 127 -35.72 10.51 4.36
N PRO A 128 -36.45 10.99 3.33
CA PRO A 128 -35.91 11.96 2.38
C PRO A 128 -35.37 13.20 3.09
N GLY A 129 -34.20 13.69 2.67
CA GLY A 129 -33.55 14.85 3.27
C GLY A 129 -32.93 14.60 4.65
N CYS A 130 -32.77 13.36 5.09
CA CYS A 130 -32.18 13.02 6.38
C CYS A 130 -30.79 13.67 6.58
N GLU A 131 -30.60 14.37 7.70
CA GLU A 131 -29.40 15.15 7.99
C GLU A 131 -28.13 14.28 8.04
N MET A 132 -28.21 13.08 8.63
CA MET A 132 -27.07 12.18 8.73
C MET A 132 -26.65 11.64 7.34
N ILE A 133 -27.63 11.30 6.49
CA ILE A 133 -27.35 10.93 5.09
C ILE A 133 -26.71 12.11 4.34
N GLY A 134 -27.22 13.33 4.54
CA GLY A 134 -26.63 14.54 3.97
C GLY A 134 -25.18 14.77 4.40
N LYS A 135 -24.84 14.52 5.68
CA LYS A 135 -23.45 14.58 6.19
C LYS A 135 -22.55 13.54 5.52
N MET A 136 -23.03 12.31 5.32
CA MET A 136 -22.30 11.26 4.61
C MET A 136 -22.09 11.64 3.13
N LEU A 137 -23.14 12.11 2.45
CA LEU A 137 -23.10 12.52 1.05
C LEU A 137 -22.14 13.71 0.83
N ALA A 138 -22.09 14.66 1.78
CA ALA A 138 -21.19 15.80 1.72
C ALA A 138 -19.70 15.40 1.65
N ALA A 139 -19.33 14.24 2.21
CA ALA A 139 -17.97 13.70 2.12
C ALA A 139 -17.53 13.37 0.69
N TYR A 140 -18.48 13.19 -0.24
CA TYR A 140 -18.21 12.89 -1.65
C TYR A 140 -18.24 14.13 -2.57
N ARG A 141 -18.67 15.29 -2.08
CA ARG A 141 -18.86 16.50 -2.91
C ARG A 141 -17.57 16.95 -3.60
N ASN A 142 -16.46 16.93 -2.88
CA ASN A 142 -15.13 17.33 -3.38
C ASN A 142 -14.14 16.16 -3.42
N ALA A 143 -14.62 14.92 -3.23
CA ALA A 143 -13.76 13.74 -3.26
C ALA A 143 -13.37 13.40 -4.70
N ALA A 144 -12.17 12.88 -4.87
CA ALA A 144 -11.71 12.23 -6.10
C ALA A 144 -11.43 10.76 -5.79
N PHE A 145 -11.84 9.86 -6.68
CA PHE A 145 -11.49 8.45 -6.57
C PHE A 145 -10.05 8.22 -6.99
N ILE A 146 -9.53 8.97 -7.96
CA ILE A 146 -8.10 8.96 -8.31
C ILE A 146 -7.40 10.08 -7.55
N GLN A 147 -6.43 9.71 -6.70
CA GLN A 147 -5.65 10.65 -5.89
C GLN A 147 -4.64 11.42 -6.76
N GLU A 148 -4.05 12.48 -6.21
CA GLU A 148 -3.00 13.28 -6.89
C GLU A 148 -1.78 12.44 -7.29
N THR A 149 -1.53 11.34 -6.57
CA THR A 149 -0.49 10.36 -6.86
C THR A 149 -0.79 9.47 -8.07
N GLY A 150 -2.01 9.52 -8.61
CA GLY A 150 -2.51 8.62 -9.66
C GLY A 150 -3.12 7.32 -9.13
N GLU A 151 -3.02 7.04 -7.83
CA GLU A 151 -3.54 5.80 -7.22
C GLU A 151 -5.02 5.93 -6.81
N PRO A 152 -5.81 4.85 -6.86
CA PRO A 152 -7.21 4.87 -6.45
C PRO A 152 -7.39 4.97 -4.92
N ASP A 153 -8.39 5.72 -4.49
CA ASP A 153 -8.86 5.83 -3.11
C ASP A 153 -9.79 4.65 -2.74
N LEU A 154 -9.18 3.61 -2.19
CA LEU A 154 -9.84 2.38 -1.79
C LEU A 154 -10.43 2.41 -0.38
N ARG A 155 -10.64 3.60 0.22
CA ARG A 155 -11.35 3.71 1.50
C ARG A 155 -12.80 3.26 1.35
N THR A 156 -13.22 2.29 2.17
CA THR A 156 -14.58 1.73 2.17
C THR A 156 -15.59 2.74 2.73
N CYS A 157 -16.88 2.56 2.41
CA CYS A 157 -17.99 3.28 3.05
C CYS A 157 -17.87 3.27 4.59
N THR A 158 -17.62 2.09 5.17
CA THR A 158 -17.44 1.92 6.63
C THR A 158 -16.34 2.80 7.23
N GLN A 159 -15.24 3.03 6.50
CA GLN A 159 -14.15 3.92 6.92
C GLN A 159 -14.49 5.41 6.78
N ARG A 160 -15.39 5.76 5.85
CA ARG A 160 -15.83 7.14 5.61
C ARG A 160 -16.93 7.57 6.58
N ASP A 161 -17.87 6.65 6.85
CA ASP A 161 -19.10 6.97 7.58
C ASP A 161 -18.92 6.87 9.10
N THR A 162 -18.19 5.86 9.59
CA THR A 162 -17.99 5.63 11.04
C THR A 162 -17.45 6.85 11.81
N PRO A 163 -16.52 7.67 11.28
CA PRO A 163 -16.08 8.90 11.95
C PRO A 163 -17.22 9.89 12.22
N LEU A 164 -18.23 9.99 11.34
CA LEU A 164 -19.38 10.88 11.52
C LEU A 164 -20.25 10.42 12.69
N PHE A 165 -20.51 9.10 12.78
CA PHE A 165 -21.23 8.51 13.90
C PHE A 165 -20.44 8.58 15.20
N THR A 166 -19.12 8.41 15.15
CA THR A 166 -18.24 8.57 16.33
C THR A 166 -18.32 10.00 16.86
N LYS A 167 -18.32 11.01 15.97
CA LYS A 167 -18.50 12.41 16.36
C LYS A 167 -19.90 12.68 16.94
N ALA A 168 -20.91 11.95 16.47
CA ALA A 168 -22.28 11.99 17.01
C ALA A 168 -22.43 11.21 18.34
N GLY A 169 -21.39 10.53 18.83
CA GLY A 169 -21.40 9.84 20.13
C GLY A 169 -21.48 8.32 20.08
N LEU A 170 -21.29 7.69 18.91
CA LEU A 170 -21.26 6.23 18.78
C LEU A 170 -20.24 5.60 19.73
N GLN A 171 -20.72 4.71 20.60
CA GLN A 171 -19.89 3.93 21.50
C GLN A 171 -19.44 2.64 20.82
N GLN A 172 -18.25 2.16 21.18
CA GLN A 172 -17.71 0.86 20.74
C GLN A 172 -18.34 -0.30 21.54
N LYS A 173 -19.67 -0.38 21.51
CA LYS A 173 -20.49 -1.44 22.11
C LYS A 173 -21.41 -2.03 21.07
N ASP A 174 -21.53 -3.35 21.05
CA ASP A 174 -22.37 -4.07 20.10
C ASP A 174 -23.81 -4.14 20.59
N GLU A 175 -24.41 -2.97 20.73
CA GLU A 175 -25.74 -2.74 21.29
C GLU A 175 -26.46 -1.73 20.41
N GLN A 176 -27.80 -1.76 20.45
CA GLN A 176 -28.62 -0.75 19.79
C GLN A 176 -28.36 0.62 20.42
N GLN A 177 -28.10 1.61 19.58
CA GLN A 177 -27.81 2.99 19.97
C GLN A 177 -28.64 3.95 19.13
N GLU A 178 -29.02 5.10 19.68
CA GLU A 178 -29.74 6.13 18.94
C GLU A 178 -28.93 7.43 19.00
N LEU A 179 -28.63 7.98 17.83
CA LEU A 179 -27.78 9.17 17.68
C LEU A 179 -28.52 10.18 16.82
N ASP A 180 -28.93 11.30 17.40
CA ASP A 180 -29.68 12.38 16.73
C ASP A 180 -30.95 11.87 15.97
N GLY A 181 -31.64 10.88 16.53
CA GLY A 181 -32.83 10.24 15.92
C GLY A 181 -32.51 9.21 14.82
N PHE A 182 -31.23 8.87 14.65
CA PHE A 182 -30.74 7.85 13.73
C PHE A 182 -30.38 6.59 14.51
N LEU A 183 -31.03 5.47 14.19
CA LEU A 183 -30.86 4.20 14.88
C LEU A 183 -29.61 3.46 14.39
N VAL A 184 -28.69 3.15 15.28
CA VAL A 184 -27.53 2.30 14.99
C VAL A 184 -27.80 0.91 15.56
N LEU A 185 -27.89 -0.06 14.67
CA LEU A 185 -28.24 -1.44 14.99
C LEU A 185 -26.99 -2.29 15.25
N PRO A 186 -27.05 -3.20 16.23
CA PRO A 186 -25.97 -4.14 16.53
C PRO A 186 -25.64 -5.05 15.34
N THR A 187 -24.48 -5.70 15.40
CA THR A 187 -23.97 -6.52 14.30
C THR A 187 -24.90 -7.67 13.93
N ASP A 188 -25.66 -8.23 14.89
CA ASP A 188 -26.60 -9.34 14.65
C ASP A 188 -27.83 -8.95 13.81
N CYS A 189 -28.11 -7.65 13.62
CA CYS A 189 -29.27 -7.19 12.85
C CYS A 189 -29.09 -7.30 11.32
N PHE A 190 -27.93 -6.88 10.78
CA PHE A 190 -27.65 -6.90 9.34
C PHE A 190 -26.31 -7.58 8.97
N SER A 191 -25.43 -7.80 9.95
CA SER A 191 -24.11 -8.39 9.77
C SER A 191 -23.87 -9.64 10.67
N PRO A 192 -24.84 -10.56 10.84
CA PRO A 192 -24.69 -11.72 11.73
C PRO A 192 -23.62 -12.71 11.24
N PHE A 193 -23.19 -12.61 9.98
CA PHE A 193 -22.07 -13.34 9.43
C PHE A 193 -20.77 -12.55 9.60
N ASP A 194 -19.81 -13.11 10.32
CA ASP A 194 -18.48 -12.52 10.42
C ASP A 194 -17.56 -13.08 9.33
N TYR A 195 -17.29 -12.28 8.29
CA TYR A 195 -16.43 -12.66 7.16
C TYR A 195 -15.00 -13.04 7.55
N VAL A 196 -14.51 -12.64 8.74
CA VAL A 196 -13.16 -13.00 9.21
C VAL A 196 -13.17 -14.36 9.89
N THR A 197 -14.12 -14.59 10.79
CA THR A 197 -14.18 -15.84 11.56
C THR A 197 -15.02 -16.92 10.89
N GLU A 198 -15.78 -16.57 9.84
CA GLU A 198 -16.80 -17.36 9.15
C GLU A 198 -17.87 -17.94 10.10
N ARG A 199 -18.15 -17.22 11.20
CA ARG A 199 -19.17 -17.61 12.16
C ARG A 199 -20.46 -16.86 11.89
N MET A 200 -21.57 -17.56 12.10
CA MET A 200 -22.92 -17.03 11.97
C MET A 200 -23.54 -16.88 13.36
N HIS A 201 -24.02 -15.68 13.69
CA HIS A 201 -24.69 -15.38 14.95
C HIS A 201 -26.05 -14.73 14.67
N ARG A 202 -27.05 -15.56 14.36
CA ARG A 202 -28.42 -15.11 14.11
C ARG A 202 -29.19 -15.02 15.41
N THR A 203 -30.01 -13.98 15.52
CA THR A 203 -30.93 -13.78 16.64
C THR A 203 -32.33 -13.47 16.10
N PRO A 204 -33.38 -13.43 16.95
CA PRO A 204 -34.71 -12.97 16.51
C PRO A 204 -34.74 -11.54 15.96
N ARG A 205 -33.72 -10.71 16.26
CA ARG A 205 -33.55 -9.33 15.77
C ARG A 205 -32.83 -9.24 14.41
N THR A 206 -32.40 -10.37 13.85
CA THR A 206 -31.73 -10.39 12.55
C THR A 206 -32.73 -10.07 11.44
N PHE A 207 -32.54 -8.93 10.78
CA PHE A 207 -33.27 -8.51 9.58
C PHE A 207 -32.64 -9.04 8.31
N GLY A 208 -31.32 -8.90 8.22
CA GLY A 208 -30.54 -9.25 7.03
C GLY A 208 -29.26 -10.00 7.36
N ILE A 209 -28.75 -10.77 6.39
CA ILE A 209 -27.42 -11.37 6.40
C ILE A 209 -26.61 -10.77 5.27
N HIS A 210 -25.61 -9.97 5.60
CA HIS A 210 -24.59 -9.53 4.64
C HIS A 210 -23.51 -10.60 4.45
N TYR A 211 -23.35 -11.11 3.22
CA TYR A 211 -22.43 -12.22 2.92
C TYR A 211 -21.00 -11.82 2.55
N TYR A 212 -20.71 -10.54 2.37
CA TYR A 212 -19.38 -10.02 2.04
C TYR A 212 -18.76 -10.72 0.82
N GLN A 213 -19.54 -10.95 -0.24
CA GLN A 213 -19.09 -11.68 -1.43
C GLN A 213 -17.85 -11.04 -2.07
N GLY A 214 -17.64 -9.74 -1.86
CA GLY A 214 -16.35 -9.09 -2.02
C GLY A 214 -15.74 -9.34 -3.40
N SER A 215 -16.54 -9.14 -4.46
CA SER A 215 -16.20 -9.39 -5.88
C SER A 215 -14.90 -8.73 -6.36
N TRP A 216 -14.32 -7.84 -5.55
CA TRP A 216 -13.06 -7.12 -5.74
C TRP A 216 -11.82 -7.86 -5.21
N ASN A 217 -11.98 -8.86 -4.34
CA ASN A 217 -10.87 -9.53 -3.65
C ASN A 217 -10.63 -10.94 -4.23
N SER A 218 -9.39 -11.21 -4.63
CA SER A 218 -8.97 -12.56 -4.97
C SER A 218 -9.05 -13.46 -3.73
N ASN A 219 -9.71 -14.61 -3.89
CA ASN A 219 -9.96 -15.58 -2.83
C ASN A 219 -8.66 -16.28 -2.38
N ASP A 220 -7.87 -15.64 -1.52
CA ASP A 220 -6.65 -16.23 -0.95
C ASP A 220 -6.93 -16.91 0.40
N LYS A 221 -6.99 -18.25 0.39
CA LYS A 221 -7.16 -19.10 1.58
C LYS A 221 -6.08 -18.81 2.65
N ALA A 222 -4.84 -18.52 2.24
CA ALA A 222 -3.75 -18.22 3.17
C ALA A 222 -3.99 -16.89 3.89
N ASN A 223 -4.52 -15.89 3.18
CA ASN A 223 -4.89 -14.60 3.78
C ASN A 223 -6.03 -14.78 4.80
N ARG A 224 -7.00 -15.65 4.51
CA ARG A 224 -8.11 -15.96 5.42
C ARG A 224 -7.62 -16.59 6.73
N TRP A 225 -6.77 -17.61 6.64
CA TRP A 225 -6.17 -18.25 7.82
C TRP A 225 -5.34 -17.25 8.64
N ARG A 226 -4.57 -16.38 7.99
CA ARG A 226 -3.82 -15.30 8.65
C ARG A 226 -4.74 -14.33 9.41
N LYS A 227 -5.86 -13.92 8.81
CA LYS A 227 -6.84 -13.04 9.47
C LYS A 227 -7.46 -13.71 10.70
N ARG A 228 -7.84 -14.99 10.63
CA ARG A 228 -8.32 -15.77 11.78
C ARG A 228 -7.29 -15.85 12.91
N PHE A 229 -6.03 -16.17 12.59
CA PHE A 229 -4.97 -16.20 13.59
C PHE A 229 -4.82 -14.85 14.31
N LYS A 230 -4.90 -13.75 13.57
CA LYS A 230 -4.83 -12.38 14.10
C LYS A 230 -5.97 -12.01 15.06
N CYS A 231 -7.09 -12.73 15.05
CA CYS A 231 -8.17 -12.54 16.03
C CYS A 231 -7.87 -13.19 17.39
N THR A 232 -6.90 -14.10 17.48
CA THR A 232 -6.53 -14.77 18.74
C THR A 232 -5.71 -13.85 19.67
N LYS A 233 -5.65 -14.15 20.97
CA LYS A 233 -4.77 -13.43 21.91
C LYS A 233 -3.31 -13.45 21.45
N VAL A 234 -2.81 -14.60 21.01
CA VAL A 234 -1.44 -14.78 20.50
C VAL A 234 -1.23 -13.97 19.21
N GLY A 235 -2.14 -14.06 18.26
CA GLY A 235 -2.03 -13.32 17.00
C GLY A 235 -2.01 -11.81 17.19
N ARG A 236 -2.86 -11.28 18.09
CA ARG A 236 -2.84 -9.86 18.47
C ARG A 236 -1.52 -9.45 19.11
N TRP A 237 -1.00 -10.24 20.04
CA TRP A 237 0.32 -10.00 20.64
C TRP A 237 1.45 -10.01 19.60
N CYS A 238 1.44 -10.96 18.65
CA CYS A 238 2.41 -10.98 17.55
C CYS A 238 2.31 -9.74 16.65
N MET A 239 1.10 -9.24 16.39
CA MET A 239 0.90 -7.99 15.64
C MET A 239 1.41 -6.78 16.41
N TRP A 240 1.09 -6.68 17.70
CA TRP A 240 1.56 -5.61 18.57
C TRP A 240 3.09 -5.59 18.65
N LEU A 241 3.72 -6.74 18.87
CA LEU A 241 5.17 -6.86 18.86
C LEU A 241 5.79 -6.36 17.57
N ARG A 242 5.18 -6.62 16.40
CA ARG A 242 5.72 -6.14 15.12
C ARG A 242 5.71 -4.61 15.04
N GLN A 243 4.66 -3.95 15.54
CA GLN A 243 4.55 -2.49 15.51
C GLN A 243 5.43 -1.82 16.57
N CYS A 244 5.51 -2.39 17.75
CA CYS A 244 6.20 -1.81 18.91
C CYS A 244 7.60 -2.39 19.15
N SER A 245 8.13 -3.21 18.22
CA SER A 245 9.49 -3.80 18.35
C SER A 245 10.51 -2.69 18.52
N PRO A 246 11.33 -2.66 19.60
CA PRO A 246 12.42 -1.70 19.73
C PRO A 246 13.37 -1.75 18.52
N ARG A 247 14.05 -0.63 18.22
CA ARG A 247 14.97 -0.51 17.07
C ARG A 247 15.98 -1.67 16.99
N TRP A 248 16.61 -2.01 18.12
CA TRP A 248 17.59 -3.11 18.20
C TRP A 248 17.00 -4.48 17.80
N LEU A 249 15.73 -4.75 18.12
CA LEU A 249 15.07 -6.01 17.78
C LEU A 249 14.75 -6.06 16.28
N ARG A 250 14.36 -4.91 15.69
CA ARG A 250 14.14 -4.80 14.24
C ARG A 250 15.46 -5.00 13.47
N GLU A 251 16.54 -4.39 13.94
CA GLU A 251 17.89 -4.56 13.36
C GLU A 251 18.38 -6.00 13.47
N LYS A 252 18.22 -6.67 14.62
CA LYS A 252 18.56 -8.09 14.75
C LYS A 252 17.80 -8.97 13.76
N ARG A 253 16.48 -8.74 13.60
CA ARG A 253 15.66 -9.48 12.62
C ARG A 253 16.09 -9.21 11.19
N ARG A 254 16.36 -7.94 10.85
CA ARG A 254 16.85 -7.52 9.54
C ARG A 254 18.20 -8.17 9.24
N SER A 255 19.12 -8.14 10.20
CA SER A 255 20.43 -8.76 10.05
C SER A 255 20.38 -10.27 9.87
N LEU A 256 19.53 -10.96 10.62
CA LEU A 256 19.31 -12.40 10.43
C LEU A 256 18.76 -12.69 9.03
N HIS A 257 17.77 -11.91 8.58
CA HIS A 257 17.21 -12.05 7.23
C HIS A 257 18.25 -11.78 6.14
N ASN A 258 19.06 -10.72 6.28
CA ASN A 258 20.12 -10.41 5.31
C ASN A 258 21.19 -11.49 5.28
N ARG A 259 21.58 -12.06 6.43
CA ARG A 259 22.50 -13.19 6.51
C ARG A 259 21.98 -14.38 5.72
N CYS A 260 20.72 -14.79 5.93
CA CYS A 260 20.10 -15.87 5.15
C CYS A 260 20.08 -15.55 3.64
N ARG A 261 19.67 -14.34 3.27
CA ARG A 261 19.62 -13.87 1.88
C ARG A 261 20.99 -13.91 1.19
N LEU A 262 22.05 -13.48 1.88
CA LEU A 262 23.42 -13.46 1.35
C LEU A 262 24.04 -14.86 1.32
N GLN A 263 23.79 -15.72 2.33
CA GLN A 263 24.19 -17.13 2.28
C GLN A 263 23.59 -17.84 1.06
N TRP A 264 22.30 -17.64 0.81
CA TRP A 264 21.64 -18.19 -0.37
C TRP A 264 22.30 -17.73 -1.68
N LYS A 265 22.59 -16.43 -1.81
CA LYS A 265 23.30 -15.89 -2.97
C LYS A 265 24.72 -16.43 -3.12
N LYS A 266 25.42 -16.68 -2.01
CA LYS A 266 26.75 -17.28 -2.00
C LYS A 266 26.71 -18.70 -2.57
N TRP A 267 25.76 -19.51 -2.14
CA TRP A 267 25.65 -20.91 -2.56
C TRP A 267 25.20 -21.07 -4.01
N PHE A 268 24.23 -20.27 -4.46
CA PHE A 268 23.55 -20.48 -5.75
C PHE A 268 23.85 -19.43 -6.82
N GLY A 269 24.58 -18.35 -6.51
CA GLY A 269 24.83 -17.26 -7.45
C GLY A 269 26.31 -16.89 -7.59
N CYS A 270 26.96 -16.50 -6.50
CA CYS A 270 28.33 -15.99 -6.51
C CYS A 270 29.14 -16.62 -5.37
N ARG A 271 29.91 -17.68 -5.68
CA ARG A 271 30.77 -18.35 -4.70
C ARG A 271 31.86 -17.44 -4.11
N GLY A 272 32.25 -16.40 -4.86
CA GLY A 272 33.19 -15.38 -4.44
C GLY A 272 32.62 -14.32 -3.50
N LEU A 273 31.35 -14.44 -3.08
CA LEU A 273 30.74 -13.56 -2.10
C LEU A 273 31.20 -13.92 -0.68
N GLN A 274 31.80 -12.94 0.00
CA GLN A 274 32.15 -12.96 1.41
C GLN A 274 31.47 -11.78 2.10
N PHE A 275 30.99 -12.00 3.32
CA PHE A 275 30.33 -10.94 4.08
C PHE A 275 30.51 -11.13 5.58
N GLY A 276 30.62 -10.00 6.29
CA GLY A 276 30.76 -9.95 7.74
C GLY A 276 29.44 -10.16 8.50
N SER A 277 29.48 -9.73 9.75
CA SER A 277 28.40 -9.72 10.71
C SER A 277 27.58 -8.42 10.67
N SER A 278 26.39 -8.45 11.26
CA SER A 278 25.55 -7.25 11.44
C SER A 278 25.22 -6.48 10.15
N ILE A 279 25.08 -7.19 9.03
CA ILE A 279 24.67 -6.61 7.75
C ILE A 279 23.22 -6.12 7.83
N LEU A 280 22.94 -4.87 7.47
CA LEU A 280 21.61 -4.25 7.53
C LEU A 280 21.24 -3.67 6.16
N LEU A 281 21.07 -4.54 5.17
CA LEU A 281 20.63 -4.13 3.83
C LEU A 281 19.12 -3.99 3.76
N ASP A 282 18.67 -2.98 3.03
CA ASP A 282 17.24 -2.69 2.88
C ASP A 282 16.58 -3.81 2.08
N ARG A 283 15.27 -3.98 2.27
CA ARG A 283 14.48 -4.92 1.49
C ARG A 283 14.48 -4.53 0.00
N GLU A 284 14.55 -3.24 -0.31
CA GLU A 284 14.54 -2.72 -1.68
C GLU A 284 15.89 -2.81 -2.39
N LEU A 285 17.00 -3.00 -1.65
CA LEU A 285 18.32 -3.17 -2.25
C LEU A 285 18.35 -4.34 -3.23
N ARG A 286 18.85 -4.12 -4.44
CA ARG A 286 19.03 -5.14 -5.47
C ARG A 286 20.51 -5.45 -5.67
N LEU A 287 20.87 -6.70 -5.38
CA LEU A 287 22.23 -7.22 -5.53
C LEU A 287 22.28 -8.22 -6.69
N ARG A 288 22.89 -7.83 -7.80
CA ARG A 288 23.15 -8.66 -8.99
C ARG A 288 24.63 -8.99 -9.07
N LEU A 289 24.96 -10.24 -8.76
CA LEU A 289 26.34 -10.71 -8.76
C LEU A 289 26.55 -11.66 -9.92
N ASN A 290 27.45 -11.32 -10.84
CA ASN A 290 27.77 -12.15 -11.99
C ASN A 290 28.83 -13.22 -11.67
N SER A 291 28.89 -14.25 -12.51
CA SER A 291 29.81 -15.38 -12.33
C SER A 291 31.27 -14.93 -12.30
N GLY A 292 32.08 -15.57 -11.46
CA GLY A 292 33.49 -15.26 -11.29
C GLY A 292 33.80 -13.99 -10.47
N SER A 293 32.81 -13.13 -10.20
CA SER A 293 33.06 -11.93 -9.39
C SER A 293 33.46 -12.28 -7.95
N ARG A 294 34.35 -11.46 -7.38
CA ARG A 294 34.77 -11.52 -5.98
C ARG A 294 34.20 -10.31 -5.25
N VAL A 295 33.31 -10.55 -4.30
CA VAL A 295 32.59 -9.50 -3.59
C VAL A 295 32.78 -9.67 -2.10
N THR A 296 33.32 -8.64 -1.46
CA THR A 296 33.54 -8.62 -0.01
C THR A 296 32.72 -7.51 0.61
N LEU A 297 31.89 -7.85 1.60
CA LEU A 297 31.18 -6.90 2.45
C LEU A 297 31.73 -7.01 3.88
N GLY A 298 32.19 -5.92 4.48
CA GLY A 298 32.68 -5.90 5.86
C GLY A 298 31.56 -6.14 6.89
N ASP A 299 31.89 -5.90 8.16
CA ASP A 299 30.91 -5.88 9.25
C ASP A 299 30.07 -4.59 9.20
N ARG A 300 28.80 -4.65 9.59
CA ARG A 300 27.93 -3.45 9.70
C ARG A 300 27.86 -2.64 8.40
N VAL A 301 27.73 -3.32 7.26
CA VAL A 301 27.36 -2.65 5.99
C VAL A 301 25.85 -2.40 6.02
N GLU A 302 25.48 -1.15 5.81
CA GLU A 302 24.12 -0.65 5.94
C GLU A 302 23.65 0.01 4.64
N SER A 303 22.36 -0.07 4.38
CA SER A 303 21.76 0.67 3.28
C SER A 303 20.35 1.10 3.61
N ASP A 304 19.87 2.22 3.09
CA ASP A 304 18.45 2.59 3.15
C ASP A 304 17.86 2.74 1.75
N GLY A 305 16.60 2.31 1.59
CA GLY A 305 15.86 2.43 0.33
C GLY A 305 16.46 1.64 -0.84
N ARG A 306 16.38 2.25 -2.02
CA ARG A 306 16.64 1.65 -3.34
C ARG A 306 18.11 1.76 -3.70
N VAL A 307 18.89 0.78 -3.28
CA VAL A 307 20.30 0.66 -3.68
C VAL A 307 20.48 -0.43 -4.72
N PHE A 308 21.23 -0.16 -5.78
CA PHE A 308 21.51 -1.12 -6.86
C PHE A 308 23.01 -1.42 -6.93
N ILE A 309 23.39 -2.67 -6.71
CA ILE A 309 24.77 -3.12 -6.84
C ILE A 309 24.82 -4.22 -7.90
N THR A 310 25.58 -3.95 -8.97
CA THR A 310 25.80 -4.88 -10.07
C THR A 310 27.28 -5.12 -10.27
N THR A 311 27.69 -6.39 -10.32
CA THR A 311 29.06 -6.78 -10.68
C THR A 311 29.12 -7.34 -12.09
N GLY A 312 30.20 -7.12 -12.82
CA GLY A 312 30.53 -7.78 -14.07
C GLY A 312 31.10 -9.19 -13.85
N TYR A 313 31.40 -9.89 -14.93
CA TYR A 313 32.09 -11.18 -14.84
C TYR A 313 33.52 -10.97 -14.33
N SER A 314 33.95 -11.79 -13.38
CA SER A 314 35.32 -11.75 -12.81
C SER A 314 35.75 -10.40 -12.21
N SER A 315 34.80 -9.51 -11.88
CA SER A 315 35.11 -8.22 -11.26
C SER A 315 35.42 -8.35 -9.76
N GLN A 316 35.96 -7.29 -9.16
CA GLN A 316 36.29 -7.26 -7.73
C GLN A 316 35.64 -6.04 -7.05
N LEU A 317 34.71 -6.30 -6.13
CA LEU A 317 34.06 -5.27 -5.32
C LEU A 317 34.37 -5.51 -3.85
N ASN A 318 35.10 -4.59 -3.22
CA ASN A 318 35.41 -4.65 -1.80
C ASN A 318 34.76 -3.46 -1.09
N ILE A 319 33.88 -3.75 -0.13
CA ILE A 319 33.20 -2.76 0.71
C ILE A 319 33.63 -3.01 2.15
N GLY A 320 34.30 -2.02 2.76
CA GLY A 320 34.77 -2.08 4.13
C GLY A 320 33.66 -2.13 5.19
N SER A 321 34.06 -2.28 6.44
CA SER A 321 33.13 -2.32 7.58
C SER A 321 32.54 -0.93 7.87
N GLY A 322 31.31 -0.87 8.36
CA GLY A 322 30.66 0.41 8.75
C GLY A 322 30.29 1.31 7.57
N VAL A 323 30.33 0.80 6.33
CA VAL A 323 29.92 1.57 5.14
C VAL A 323 28.41 1.69 5.08
N TYR A 324 27.93 2.90 4.78
CA TYR A 324 26.50 3.20 4.66
C TYR A 324 26.16 3.76 3.26
N PHE A 325 25.10 3.24 2.64
CA PHE A 325 24.53 3.75 1.40
C PHE A 325 23.10 4.27 1.59
N ASN A 326 22.85 5.52 1.26
CA ASN A 326 21.50 6.09 1.29
C ASN A 326 20.68 5.74 0.01
N ASP A 327 19.40 6.11 0.01
CA ASP A 327 18.43 5.82 -1.07
C ASP A 327 18.94 6.29 -2.44
N GLY A 328 18.72 5.47 -3.46
CA GLY A 328 19.07 5.79 -4.84
C GLY A 328 20.54 5.55 -5.21
N ALA A 329 21.37 5.00 -4.31
CA ALA A 329 22.75 4.70 -4.64
C ALA A 329 22.88 3.59 -5.71
N VAL A 330 23.78 3.79 -6.68
CA VAL A 330 24.04 2.84 -7.78
C VAL A 330 25.52 2.52 -7.88
N ILE A 331 25.87 1.24 -7.89
CA ILE A 331 27.23 0.74 -8.06
C ILE A 331 27.25 -0.22 -9.25
N SER A 332 28.06 0.10 -10.26
CA SER A 332 28.38 -0.78 -11.39
C SER A 332 29.87 -1.09 -11.37
N CYS A 333 30.20 -2.33 -10.98
CA CYS A 333 31.58 -2.81 -10.85
C CYS A 333 31.89 -3.82 -11.94
N LEU A 334 32.49 -3.37 -13.05
CA LEU A 334 32.94 -4.25 -14.14
C LEU A 334 34.43 -4.61 -14.04
N GLY A 335 35.23 -3.77 -13.37
CA GLY A 335 36.65 -3.98 -13.09
C GLY A 335 36.87 -4.16 -11.59
N LYS A 336 37.39 -3.12 -10.92
CA LYS A 336 37.68 -3.13 -9.48
C LYS A 336 37.14 -1.89 -8.78
N ILE A 337 36.43 -2.07 -7.68
CA ILE A 337 36.00 -0.99 -6.79
C ILE A 337 36.38 -1.36 -5.36
N ASP A 338 37.17 -0.50 -4.71
CA ASP A 338 37.54 -0.62 -3.30
C ASP A 338 36.98 0.58 -2.51
N ILE A 339 36.17 0.30 -1.49
CA ILE A 339 35.58 1.29 -0.58
C ILE A 339 36.08 1.02 0.84
N GLY A 340 36.75 2.01 1.43
CA GLY A 340 37.26 1.96 2.79
C GLY A 340 36.16 1.95 3.86
N GLU A 341 36.54 1.54 5.05
CA GLU A 341 35.65 1.45 6.21
C GLU A 341 35.08 2.82 6.64
N ASN A 342 33.92 2.80 7.30
CA ASN A 342 33.24 3.98 7.86
C ASN A 342 32.99 5.10 6.85
N THR A 343 32.99 4.81 5.55
CA THR A 343 32.66 5.76 4.50
C THR A 343 31.15 5.80 4.28
N LEU A 344 30.61 7.01 4.17
CA LEU A 344 29.18 7.28 4.07
C LEU A 344 28.84 7.86 2.69
N PHE A 345 27.79 7.32 2.07
CA PHE A 345 27.28 7.77 0.78
C PHE A 345 25.87 8.34 0.94
N GLY A 346 25.70 9.61 0.55
CA GLY A 346 24.43 10.31 0.54
C GLY A 346 23.47 9.80 -0.55
N PRO A 347 22.24 10.34 -0.60
CA PRO A 347 21.24 9.94 -1.58
C PRO A 347 21.71 10.09 -3.03
N GLY A 348 21.34 9.14 -3.89
CA GLY A 348 21.54 9.26 -5.34
C GLY A 348 22.97 9.15 -5.85
N VAL A 349 23.95 8.79 -4.99
CA VAL A 349 25.36 8.61 -5.38
C VAL A 349 25.52 7.48 -6.41
N LYS A 350 26.33 7.71 -7.44
CA LYS A 350 26.56 6.73 -8.51
C LYS A 350 28.06 6.43 -8.67
N ILE A 351 28.41 5.16 -8.74
CA ILE A 351 29.79 4.69 -8.83
C ILE A 351 29.92 3.79 -10.07
N PHE A 352 30.71 4.23 -11.05
CA PHE A 352 30.89 3.57 -12.34
C PHE A 352 32.38 3.42 -12.67
N ASP A 353 32.94 2.22 -12.46
CA ASP A 353 34.35 1.94 -12.78
C ASP A 353 34.61 1.70 -14.27
N ASN A 354 33.60 1.87 -15.11
CA ASN A 354 33.61 1.52 -16.52
C ASN A 354 32.98 2.62 -17.37
N ASN A 355 33.29 2.58 -18.67
CA ASN A 355 32.67 3.44 -19.65
C ASN A 355 32.55 2.70 -20.99
N HIS A 356 31.53 3.05 -21.78
CA HIS A 356 31.38 2.53 -23.14
C HIS A 356 32.56 2.96 -24.01
N ARG A 357 32.95 2.12 -24.96
CA ARG A 357 33.86 2.50 -26.04
C ARG A 357 33.09 3.37 -27.03
N PHE A 358 33.68 4.48 -27.44
CA PHE A 358 33.11 5.33 -28.48
C PHE A 358 34.21 5.94 -29.35
N SER A 359 33.89 6.17 -30.62
CA SER A 359 34.71 6.96 -31.54
C SER A 359 33.82 7.89 -32.34
N ARG A 360 34.42 8.90 -32.99
CA ARG A 360 33.68 9.84 -33.84
C ARG A 360 33.01 9.14 -35.02
N GLU A 361 33.68 8.14 -35.59
CA GLU A 361 33.29 7.43 -36.81
C GLU A 361 32.30 6.31 -36.54
N LYS A 362 32.47 5.58 -35.43
CA LYS A 362 31.69 4.37 -35.10
C LYS A 362 30.59 4.62 -34.07
N GLY A 363 30.51 5.83 -33.51
CA GLY A 363 29.57 6.14 -32.43
C GLY A 363 29.87 5.35 -31.16
N VAL A 364 28.84 4.99 -30.40
CA VAL A 364 28.96 4.30 -29.11
C VAL A 364 28.79 2.77 -29.28
N SER A 365 29.75 2.01 -28.76
CA SER A 365 29.71 0.55 -28.73
C SER A 365 29.08 0.03 -27.42
N ARG A 366 28.45 -1.15 -27.49
CA ARG A 366 28.01 -1.89 -26.29
C ARG A 366 29.17 -2.43 -25.47
N GLU A 367 30.38 -2.49 -26.03
CA GLU A 367 31.59 -2.87 -25.30
C GLU A 367 31.99 -1.78 -24.30
N CYS A 368 32.32 -2.19 -23.08
CA CYS A 368 32.81 -1.30 -22.04
C CYS A 368 34.30 -1.49 -21.78
N THR A 369 34.98 -0.44 -21.35
CA THR A 369 36.31 -0.52 -20.77
C THR A 369 36.20 -0.50 -19.25
N ALA A 370 36.52 -1.62 -18.62
CA ALA A 370 36.63 -1.70 -17.16
C ALA A 370 37.80 -0.85 -16.65
N GLY A 371 37.76 -0.49 -15.37
CA GLY A 371 38.77 0.32 -14.71
C GLY A 371 38.76 0.10 -13.20
N CYS A 372 39.42 0.99 -12.47
CA CYS A 372 39.51 0.95 -11.02
C CYS A 372 38.89 2.21 -10.41
N ILE A 373 38.22 2.05 -9.28
CA ILE A 373 37.84 3.13 -8.37
C ILE A 373 38.30 2.76 -6.96
N THR A 374 38.94 3.70 -6.28
CA THR A 374 39.30 3.57 -4.86
C THR A 374 38.71 4.75 -4.09
N VAL A 375 38.04 4.46 -2.98
CA VAL A 375 37.57 5.43 -2.00
C VAL A 375 38.16 5.04 -0.66
N GLY A 376 38.90 5.95 -0.04
CA GLY A 376 39.52 5.76 1.28
C GLY A 376 38.50 5.57 2.40
N ARG A 377 39.00 5.41 3.62
CA ARG A 377 38.16 5.27 4.82
C ARG A 377 37.64 6.62 5.30
N SER A 378 36.57 6.58 6.08
CA SER A 378 35.99 7.75 6.79
C SER A 378 35.70 8.93 5.86
N CYS A 379 35.30 8.65 4.62
CA CYS A 379 34.91 9.70 3.67
C CYS A 379 33.41 10.02 3.77
N TRP A 380 33.03 11.26 3.44
CA TRP A 380 31.64 11.65 3.20
C TRP A 380 31.45 11.95 1.71
N ILE A 381 30.65 11.13 1.03
CA ILE A 381 30.29 11.35 -0.37
C ILE A 381 28.85 11.87 -0.40
N ALA A 382 28.68 13.18 -0.58
CA ALA A 382 27.38 13.83 -0.48
C ALA A 382 26.42 13.45 -1.62
N SER A 383 25.19 13.95 -1.54
CA SER A 383 24.10 13.59 -2.45
C SER A 383 24.44 13.83 -3.92
N ASP A 384 23.96 12.94 -4.79
CA ASP A 384 24.07 13.02 -6.26
C ASP A 384 25.50 13.16 -6.80
N VAL A 385 26.50 12.73 -6.03
CA VAL A 385 27.88 12.61 -6.52
C VAL A 385 27.99 11.45 -7.51
N VAL A 386 28.79 11.64 -8.56
CA VAL A 386 29.13 10.59 -9.52
C VAL A 386 30.63 10.32 -9.47
N LEU A 387 31.02 9.10 -9.11
CA LEU A 387 32.40 8.63 -9.15
C LEU A 387 32.62 7.85 -10.44
N LEU A 388 33.51 8.35 -11.31
CA LEU A 388 33.80 7.76 -12.61
C LEU A 388 35.08 6.94 -12.60
N LYS A 389 35.25 6.11 -13.63
CA LYS A 389 36.45 5.31 -13.91
C LYS A 389 37.74 6.11 -13.69
N GLY A 390 38.64 5.56 -12.86
CA GLY A 390 39.93 6.17 -12.52
C GLY A 390 39.89 7.11 -11.31
N THR A 391 38.77 7.17 -10.59
CA THR A 391 38.66 7.89 -9.32
C THR A 391 39.51 7.21 -8.24
N ASP A 392 40.30 8.01 -7.52
CA ASP A 392 41.17 7.58 -6.44
C ASP A 392 41.12 8.63 -5.32
N ILE A 393 40.24 8.39 -4.34
CA ILE A 393 39.98 9.30 -3.22
C ILE A 393 40.70 8.79 -1.99
N GLY A 394 41.56 9.62 -1.38
CA GLY A 394 42.25 9.31 -0.13
C GLY A 394 41.32 9.31 1.08
N ASP A 395 41.87 8.94 2.24
CA ASP A 395 41.13 8.89 3.51
C ASP A 395 40.60 10.26 3.94
N ASN A 396 39.52 10.26 4.74
CA ASN A 396 38.98 11.45 5.39
C ASN A 396 38.58 12.59 4.44
N CYS A 397 38.19 12.26 3.20
CA CYS A 397 37.74 13.26 2.23
C CYS A 397 36.24 13.56 2.36
N VAL A 398 35.86 14.78 2.00
CA VAL A 398 34.47 15.21 1.86
C VAL A 398 34.24 15.62 0.42
N ILE A 399 33.31 14.94 -0.26
CA ILE A 399 32.91 15.29 -1.63
C ILE A 399 31.54 15.95 -1.56
N GLY A 400 31.47 17.23 -1.92
CA GLY A 400 30.25 18.03 -1.92
C GLY A 400 29.22 17.54 -2.92
N ALA A 401 27.95 17.91 -2.68
CA ALA A 401 26.82 17.38 -3.45
C ALA A 401 26.92 17.73 -4.94
N GLY A 402 26.47 16.80 -5.79
CA GLY A 402 26.42 16.98 -7.24
C GLY A 402 27.79 17.06 -7.93
N CYS A 403 28.89 16.71 -7.25
CA CYS A 403 30.22 16.62 -7.87
C CYS A 403 30.33 15.41 -8.80
N VAL A 404 31.14 15.54 -9.86
CA VAL A 404 31.55 14.41 -10.71
C VAL A 404 33.06 14.26 -10.55
N ILE A 405 33.51 13.14 -9.97
CA ILE A 405 34.92 12.90 -9.69
C ILE A 405 35.50 11.98 -10.75
N ARG A 406 36.67 12.39 -11.25
CA ARG A 406 37.55 11.58 -12.11
C ARG A 406 39.00 11.93 -11.75
N GLY A 407 39.78 10.91 -11.36
CA GLY A 407 41.17 11.08 -10.96
C GLY A 407 41.36 11.18 -9.44
N LYS A 408 42.51 11.71 -9.04
CA LYS A 408 43.00 11.68 -7.66
C LYS A 408 42.41 12.81 -6.81
N VAL A 409 41.96 12.48 -5.61
CA VAL A 409 41.62 13.42 -4.53
C VAL A 409 42.50 13.07 -3.33
N PRO A 410 43.46 13.94 -2.94
CA PRO A 410 44.33 13.68 -1.79
C PRO A 410 43.55 13.50 -0.49
N ALA A 411 44.08 12.71 0.44
CA ALA A 411 43.46 12.51 1.76
C ALA A 411 43.23 13.84 2.50
N GLY A 412 42.14 13.92 3.27
CA GLY A 412 41.76 15.10 4.04
C GLY A 412 41.20 16.27 3.19
N SER A 413 40.90 16.04 1.92
CA SER A 413 40.41 17.10 1.02
C SER A 413 38.90 17.30 1.12
N LEU A 414 38.47 18.56 0.99
CA LEU A 414 37.09 18.93 0.69
C LEU A 414 37.00 19.30 -0.79
N VAL A 415 36.15 18.58 -1.54
CA VAL A 415 35.85 18.90 -2.94
C VAL A 415 34.49 19.59 -3.00
N THR A 416 34.47 20.82 -3.49
CA THR A 416 33.23 21.58 -3.73
C THR A 416 33.00 21.78 -5.22
N ARG A 417 31.73 21.85 -5.62
CA ARG A 417 31.36 22.18 -6.99
C ARG A 417 31.26 23.70 -7.16
N SER A 418 32.11 24.26 -8.01
CA SER A 418 31.98 25.62 -8.53
C SER A 418 32.33 25.61 -10.02
N GLY A 419 31.36 25.75 -10.93
CA GLY A 419 31.65 25.96 -12.34
C GLY A 419 30.67 25.40 -13.37
N GLU A 420 30.75 25.98 -14.57
CA GLU A 420 29.94 25.75 -15.77
C GLU A 420 30.27 24.44 -16.51
N GLN A 421 29.36 24.03 -17.39
CA GLN A 421 29.50 22.84 -18.22
C GLN A 421 30.56 23.03 -19.32
N THR A 422 31.60 22.19 -19.34
CA THR A 422 32.64 22.24 -20.39
C THR A 422 32.36 21.25 -21.52
N THR A 423 32.53 21.67 -22.78
CA THR A 423 32.45 20.80 -23.97
C THR A 423 33.82 20.61 -24.61
N ARG A 424 34.16 19.39 -25.04
CA ARG A 424 35.41 19.09 -25.80
C ARG A 424 35.09 18.14 -26.97
N PRO A 425 35.76 18.27 -28.13
CA PRO A 425 35.60 17.33 -29.24
C PRO A 425 36.00 15.89 -28.85
N ILE A 426 35.31 14.90 -29.40
CA ILE A 426 35.69 13.49 -29.27
C ILE A 426 36.94 13.23 -30.12
N GLU A 427 37.95 12.58 -29.54
CA GLU A 427 39.19 12.22 -30.26
C GLU A 427 38.91 11.26 -31.43
N THR A 428 39.58 11.48 -32.56
CA THR A 428 39.60 10.56 -33.70
C THR A 428 40.65 9.49 -33.44
N ARG A 429 40.23 8.28 -33.06
CA ARG A 429 41.09 7.09 -33.05
C ARG A 429 40.34 5.90 -33.61
#